data_AF-A0A932JTK8-F1
#
_entry.id   AF-A0A932JTK8-F1
#
_cell.length_a   1.000
_cell.length_b   1.000
_cell.length_c   1.000
_cell.angle_alpha   90.00
_cell.angle_beta   90.00
_cell.angle_gamma   90.00
#
_symmetry.space_group_name_H-M   'P 1'
#
loop_
_entity.id
_entity.type
_entity.pdbx_description
1 polymer ?
#
loop_
_entity_poly.entity_id
_entity_poly.type
_entity_poly.pdbx_seq_one_letter_code
_entity_poly.pdbx_strand_id
1 'polypeptide(L)'
;MNKAFWSVLAVALTLSLSARAEDPAGAAPEPPAVSADKPGLNTPAERLEHRGEKLQEKGERMQRQGERRQEQGEKLLERAQTLDAQGHERAADRLERRGERMVRQGERRERRGERIERRGERRERRGERIQRRSRR
;
A
#
# COMPACT_ATOMS: atom_id res chain seq x y z
N MET A 1 12.65 23.28 -32.86
CA MET A 1 12.44 24.73 -32.64
C MET A 1 11.70 24.87 -31.32
N ASN A 2 12.16 25.51 -30.24
CA ASN A 2 13.36 26.29 -30.00
C ASN A 2 13.83 26.04 -28.56
N LYS A 3 15.13 25.80 -28.45
CA LYS A 3 15.93 26.12 -27.26
C LYS A 3 15.93 27.65 -27.15
N ALA A 4 15.59 28.21 -26.00
CA ALA A 4 16.04 29.52 -25.50
C ALA A 4 15.02 30.09 -24.51
N PHE A 5 15.27 29.90 -23.21
CA PHE A 5 14.85 30.87 -22.18
C PHE A 5 15.91 30.86 -21.07
N TRP A 6 17.15 31.10 -21.50
CA TRP A 6 18.26 31.51 -20.64
C TRP A 6 18.75 32.84 -21.19
N SER A 7 18.35 33.92 -20.51
CA SER A 7 18.81 35.32 -20.61
C SER A 7 17.63 36.16 -20.10
N VAL A 8 17.71 37.07 -19.14
CA VAL A 8 18.76 37.99 -18.72
C VAL A 8 18.39 38.39 -17.29
N LEU A 9 19.26 38.16 -16.31
CA LEU A 9 19.40 39.09 -15.19
C LEU A 9 20.79 38.92 -14.57
N ALA A 10 21.80 39.21 -15.38
CA ALA A 10 23.13 39.55 -14.90
C ALA A 10 23.30 41.05 -15.11
N VAL A 11 23.74 41.73 -14.04
CA VAL A 11 24.53 42.97 -13.93
C VAL A 11 24.16 43.53 -12.55
N ALA A 12 24.84 43.07 -11.50
CA ALA A 12 26.10 43.59 -10.99
C ALA A 12 25.94 44.97 -10.33
N LEU A 13 26.04 45.00 -9.00
CA LEU A 13 26.69 46.13 -8.35
C LEU A 13 27.50 45.62 -7.14
N THR A 14 28.80 45.70 -7.34
CA THR A 14 29.90 45.49 -6.42
C THR A 14 29.85 46.44 -5.24
N LEU A 15 30.14 45.99 -4.02
CA LEU A 15 31.04 46.74 -3.13
C LEU A 15 31.65 45.84 -2.05
N SER A 16 32.98 45.95 -1.96
CA SER A 16 33.93 45.20 -1.15
C SER A 16 33.69 45.25 0.36
N LEU A 17 34.07 44.17 1.06
CA LEU A 17 35.00 44.33 2.19
C LEU A 17 35.81 43.06 2.44
N SER A 18 37.12 43.25 2.47
CA SER A 18 38.18 42.28 2.65
C SER A 18 38.12 41.57 4.01
N ALA A 19 38.25 40.24 4.01
CA ALA A 19 38.88 39.52 5.11
C ALA A 19 39.60 38.30 4.54
N ARG A 20 40.81 38.10 5.04
CA ARG A 20 41.91 37.33 4.50
C ARG A 20 42.12 36.08 5.35
N ALA A 21 42.55 34.99 4.70
CA ALA A 21 43.08 33.74 5.26
C ALA A 21 41.98 32.88 5.95
N GLU A 22 41.91 31.56 5.81
CA GLU A 22 42.91 30.53 5.54
C GLU A 22 42.23 29.36 4.78
N ASP A 23 42.92 28.76 3.81
CA ASP A 23 42.62 27.39 3.39
C ASP A 23 43.05 26.42 4.49
N PRO A 24 42.21 25.44 4.84
CA PRO A 24 42.71 24.08 4.76
C PRO A 24 41.72 23.10 4.12
N ALA A 25 42.23 22.44 3.07
CA ALA A 25 42.01 21.05 2.70
C ALA A 25 40.82 20.28 3.32
N GLY A 26 39.90 19.85 2.44
CA GLY A 26 39.31 18.52 2.48
C GLY A 26 38.22 18.26 3.53
N ALA A 27 36.97 18.57 3.21
CA ALA A 27 35.81 17.98 3.87
C ALA A 27 34.73 17.67 2.82
N ALA A 28 34.45 16.38 2.65
CA ALA A 28 33.35 15.88 1.82
C ALA A 28 32.00 16.35 2.39
N PRO A 29 30.97 16.62 1.56
CA PRO A 29 29.66 17.00 2.08
C PRO A 29 29.01 15.80 2.78
N GLU A 30 28.75 15.94 4.07
CA GLU A 30 27.97 14.96 4.84
C GLU A 30 26.53 14.86 4.30
N PRO A 31 25.94 13.65 4.24
CA PRO A 31 24.57 13.49 3.77
C PRO A 31 23.58 14.14 4.76
N PRO A 32 22.50 14.76 4.28
CA PRO A 32 21.59 15.52 5.12
C PRO A 32 20.93 14.62 6.16
N ALA A 33 21.00 15.07 7.41
CA ALA A 33 20.32 14.49 8.56
C ALA A 33 18.82 14.32 8.26
N VAL A 34 18.38 13.06 8.19
CA VAL A 34 16.98 12.73 7.99
C VAL A 34 16.25 13.01 9.30
N SER A 35 15.50 14.10 9.32
CA SER A 35 14.62 14.53 10.42
C SER A 35 13.70 13.40 10.88
N ALA A 36 13.94 12.88 12.08
CA ALA A 36 13.16 11.84 12.73
C ALA A 36 12.15 12.47 13.69
N ASP A 37 10.96 12.82 13.20
CA ASP A 37 9.81 13.19 14.06
C ASP A 37 8.52 12.51 13.57
N LYS A 38 8.50 11.20 13.71
CA LYS A 38 7.33 10.36 14.05
C LYS A 38 7.86 9.39 15.11
N PRO A 39 7.09 8.91 16.11
CA PRO A 39 7.54 7.83 16.99
C PRO A 39 7.71 6.58 16.13
N GLY A 40 8.91 6.45 15.58
CA GLY A 40 9.13 5.83 14.29
C GLY A 40 9.87 4.54 14.50
N LEU A 41 9.15 3.50 14.96
CA LEU A 41 9.57 2.08 15.01
C LEU A 41 11.10 1.97 14.95
N ASN A 42 11.71 2.13 16.12
CA ASN A 42 13.12 2.49 16.24
C ASN A 42 14.01 1.34 15.74
N THR A 43 13.49 0.11 15.74
CA THR A 43 14.21 -1.07 15.26
C THR A 43 13.69 -1.63 13.93
N PRO A 44 14.56 -2.21 13.08
CA PRO A 44 14.13 -2.96 11.90
C PRO A 44 13.16 -4.11 12.22
N ALA A 45 13.24 -4.68 13.43
CA ALA A 45 12.35 -5.73 13.91
C ALA A 45 10.91 -5.20 14.10
N GLU A 46 10.75 -4.12 14.87
CA GLU A 46 9.46 -3.45 15.07
C GLU A 46 8.84 -2.99 13.74
N ARG A 47 9.66 -2.48 12.80
CA ARG A 47 9.18 -2.12 11.46
C ARG A 47 8.62 -3.31 10.67
N LEU A 48 9.17 -4.51 10.88
CA LEU A 48 8.69 -5.72 10.21
C LEU A 48 7.44 -6.28 10.86
N GLU A 49 7.36 -6.26 12.19
CA GLU A 49 6.18 -6.66 12.97
C GLU A 49 4.99 -5.77 12.62
N HIS A 50 5.12 -4.45 12.75
CA HIS A 50 4.06 -3.50 12.38
C HIS A 50 3.60 -3.63 10.93
N ARG A 51 4.53 -3.91 10.01
CA ARG A 51 4.19 -4.15 8.61
C ARG A 51 3.54 -5.52 8.39
N GLY A 52 3.84 -6.49 9.25
CA GLY A 52 3.18 -7.79 9.32
C GLY A 52 1.72 -7.63 9.73
N GLU A 53 1.46 -6.98 10.86
CA GLU A 53 0.13 -6.68 11.39
C GLU A 53 -0.73 -5.93 10.36
N LYS A 54 -0.21 -4.85 9.76
CA LYS A 54 -0.94 -4.11 8.71
C LYS A 54 -1.30 -4.95 7.49
N LEU A 55 -0.49 -5.97 7.17
CA LEU A 55 -0.82 -6.89 6.09
C LEU A 55 -1.89 -7.89 6.52
N GLN A 56 -1.86 -8.38 7.76
CA GLN A 56 -2.91 -9.24 8.33
C GLN A 56 -4.26 -8.52 8.31
N GLU A 57 -4.34 -7.32 8.88
CA GLU A 57 -5.55 -6.49 8.89
C GLU A 57 -6.08 -6.24 7.47
N LYS A 58 -5.17 -5.94 6.53
CA LYS A 58 -5.53 -5.76 5.11
C LYS A 58 -6.05 -7.06 4.48
N GLY A 59 -5.46 -8.19 4.85
CA GLY A 59 -5.88 -9.53 4.42
C GLY A 59 -7.29 -9.83 4.88
N GLU A 60 -7.56 -9.70 6.18
CA GLU A 60 -8.88 -9.88 6.77
C GLU A 60 -9.93 -8.94 6.15
N ARG A 61 -9.61 -7.64 6.00
CA ARG A 61 -10.53 -6.69 5.37
C ARG A 61 -10.88 -7.13 3.95
N MET A 62 -9.93 -7.73 3.23
CA MET A 62 -10.18 -8.24 1.90
C MET A 62 -11.03 -9.51 1.92
N GLN A 63 -10.84 -10.40 2.91
CA GLN A 63 -11.71 -11.57 3.12
C GLN A 63 -13.15 -11.16 3.40
N ARG A 64 -13.38 -10.26 4.37
CA ARG A 64 -14.71 -9.67 4.67
C ARG A 64 -15.36 -9.03 3.43
N GLN A 65 -14.57 -8.40 2.57
CA GLN A 65 -15.08 -7.87 1.30
C GLN A 65 -15.39 -8.94 0.25
N GLY A 66 -14.70 -10.08 0.31
CA GLY A 66 -14.98 -11.26 -0.48
C GLY A 66 -16.31 -11.88 -0.06
N GLU A 67 -16.48 -12.17 1.22
CA GLU A 67 -17.71 -12.71 1.82
C GLU A 67 -18.95 -11.85 1.50
N ARG A 68 -18.89 -10.53 1.75
CA ARG A 68 -19.98 -9.61 1.41
C ARG A 68 -20.36 -9.65 -0.07
N ARG A 69 -19.38 -9.90 -0.95
CA ARG A 69 -19.63 -10.02 -2.38
C ARG A 69 -20.28 -11.37 -2.70
N GLN A 70 -19.90 -12.45 -2.03
CA GLN A 70 -20.57 -13.75 -2.17
C GLN A 70 -22.03 -13.65 -1.74
N GLU A 71 -22.30 -13.07 -0.57
CA GLU A 71 -23.65 -12.86 -0.05
C GLU A 71 -24.52 -12.01 -1.01
N GLN A 72 -23.94 -10.95 -1.61
CA GLN A 72 -24.64 -10.19 -2.65
C GLN A 72 -24.92 -11.02 -3.90
N GLY A 73 -24.00 -11.92 -4.28
CA GLY A 73 -24.18 -12.85 -5.38
C GLY A 73 -25.32 -13.83 -5.12
N GLU A 74 -25.38 -14.40 -3.91
CA GLU A 74 -26.45 -15.30 -3.47
C GLU A 74 -27.81 -14.63 -3.49
N LYS A 75 -27.92 -13.39 -3.00
CA LYS A 75 -29.16 -12.59 -3.10
C LYS A 75 -29.61 -12.36 -4.54
N LEU A 76 -28.69 -12.30 -5.51
CA LEU A 76 -29.05 -12.22 -6.92
C LEU A 76 -29.54 -13.56 -7.48
N LEU A 77 -28.97 -14.69 -7.01
CA LEU A 77 -29.44 -16.03 -7.35
C LEU A 77 -30.86 -16.25 -6.82
N GLU A 78 -31.14 -15.88 -5.57
CA GLU A 78 -32.48 -15.96 -4.98
C GLU A 78 -33.50 -15.14 -5.78
N ARG A 79 -33.15 -13.88 -6.13
CA ARG A 79 -34.00 -13.05 -7.00
C ARG A 79 -34.21 -13.64 -8.38
N ALA A 80 -33.19 -14.31 -8.94
CA ALA A 80 -33.32 -15.00 -10.22
C ALA A 80 -34.38 -16.10 -10.11
N GLN A 81 -34.34 -16.92 -9.05
CA GLN A 81 -35.34 -17.96 -8.79
C GLN A 81 -36.75 -17.38 -8.63
N THR A 82 -36.91 -16.26 -7.92
CA THR A 82 -38.21 -15.59 -7.82
C THR A 82 -38.75 -15.14 -9.19
N LEU A 83 -37.88 -14.58 -10.04
CA LEU A 83 -38.29 -14.15 -11.39
C LEU A 83 -38.62 -15.33 -12.30
N ASP A 84 -37.87 -16.42 -12.17
CA ASP A 84 -38.10 -17.63 -12.93
C ASP A 84 -39.49 -18.22 -12.61
N ALA A 85 -39.82 -18.31 -11.32
CA ALA A 85 -41.13 -18.72 -10.84
C ALA A 85 -42.28 -17.80 -11.30
N GLN A 86 -41.98 -16.54 -11.64
CA GLN A 86 -42.94 -15.57 -12.19
C GLN A 86 -43.05 -15.64 -13.73
N GLY A 87 -42.33 -16.54 -14.39
CA GLY A 87 -42.31 -16.69 -15.85
C GLY A 87 -41.40 -15.69 -16.57
N HIS A 88 -40.49 -15.02 -15.84
CA HIS A 88 -39.53 -14.07 -16.41
C HIS A 88 -38.15 -14.72 -16.68
N GLU A 89 -38.14 -15.85 -17.38
CA GLU A 89 -36.94 -16.69 -17.63
C GLU A 89 -35.71 -15.89 -18.08
N ARG A 90 -35.83 -15.04 -19.11
CA ARG A 90 -34.69 -14.25 -19.64
C ARG A 90 -34.09 -13.29 -18.61
N ALA A 91 -34.93 -12.75 -17.72
CA ALA A 91 -34.48 -11.86 -16.66
C ALA A 91 -33.83 -12.66 -15.52
N ALA A 92 -34.41 -13.80 -15.17
CA ALA A 92 -33.85 -14.76 -14.21
C ALA A 92 -32.45 -15.22 -14.65
N ASP A 93 -32.30 -15.74 -15.86
CA ASP A 93 -31.03 -16.17 -16.47
C ASP A 93 -29.94 -15.10 -16.38
N ARG A 94 -30.32 -13.84 -16.63
CA ARG A 94 -29.38 -12.71 -16.59
C ARG A 94 -28.92 -12.44 -15.16
N LEU A 95 -29.84 -12.50 -14.20
CA LEU A 95 -29.53 -12.33 -12.78
C LEU A 95 -28.70 -13.49 -12.25
N GLU A 96 -29.02 -14.72 -12.61
CA GLU A 96 -28.31 -15.92 -12.19
C GLU A 96 -26.84 -15.84 -12.59
N ARG A 97 -26.56 -15.64 -13.88
CA ARG A 97 -25.20 -15.48 -14.41
C ARG A 97 -24.46 -14.33 -13.73
N ARG A 98 -25.16 -13.26 -13.35
CA ARG A 98 -24.57 -12.13 -12.60
C ARG A 98 -24.26 -12.53 -11.16
N GLY A 99 -25.17 -13.23 -10.49
CA GLY A 99 -25.00 -13.78 -9.14
C GLY A 99 -23.78 -14.70 -9.06
N GLU A 100 -23.71 -15.71 -9.93
CA GLU A 100 -22.58 -16.65 -9.98
C GLU A 100 -21.23 -15.95 -10.23
N ARG A 101 -21.20 -14.95 -11.12
CA ARG A 101 -19.98 -14.16 -11.37
C ARG A 101 -19.57 -13.39 -10.12
N MET A 102 -20.54 -12.89 -9.37
CA MET A 102 -20.29 -12.16 -8.14
C MET A 102 -19.76 -13.09 -7.04
N VAL A 103 -20.36 -14.26 -6.84
CA VAL A 103 -19.87 -15.31 -5.92
C VAL A 103 -18.41 -15.67 -6.25
N ARG A 104 -18.12 -16.04 -7.50
CA ARG A 104 -16.75 -16.37 -7.95
C ARG A 104 -15.76 -15.23 -7.73
N GLN A 105 -16.17 -13.98 -7.90
CA GLN A 105 -15.32 -12.82 -7.62
C GLN A 105 -15.08 -12.62 -6.11
N GLY A 106 -16.10 -12.90 -5.29
CA GLY A 106 -16.01 -12.90 -3.85
C GLY A 106 -15.00 -13.92 -3.35
N GLU A 107 -15.10 -15.17 -3.77
CA GLU A 107 -14.14 -16.24 -3.42
C GLU A 107 -12.71 -15.89 -3.85
N ARG A 108 -12.52 -15.38 -5.07
CA ARG A 108 -11.18 -14.96 -5.54
C ARG A 108 -10.59 -13.86 -4.67
N ARG A 109 -11.44 -12.95 -4.18
CA ARG A 109 -11.02 -11.87 -3.29
C ARG A 109 -10.67 -12.39 -1.90
N GLU A 110 -11.46 -13.30 -1.36
CA GLU A 110 -11.19 -13.98 -0.09
C GLU A 110 -9.84 -14.70 -0.11
N ARG A 111 -9.61 -15.57 -1.11
CA ARG A 111 -8.32 -16.25 -1.31
C ARG A 111 -7.15 -15.29 -1.49
N ARG A 112 -7.39 -14.08 -2.01
CA ARG A 112 -6.36 -13.03 -2.11
C ARG A 112 -6.11 -12.41 -0.74
N GLY A 113 -7.14 -12.17 0.05
CA GLY A 113 -7.06 -11.71 1.42
C GLY A 113 -6.22 -12.65 2.29
N GLU A 114 -6.51 -13.94 2.28
CA GLU A 114 -5.72 -14.95 3.02
C GLU A 114 -4.24 -14.94 2.61
N ARG A 115 -3.94 -14.79 1.31
CA ARG A 115 -2.55 -14.71 0.83
C ARG A 115 -1.82 -13.48 1.38
N ILE A 116 -2.52 -12.36 1.54
CA ILE A 116 -1.95 -11.14 2.10
C ILE A 116 -1.73 -11.34 3.61
N GLU A 117 -2.69 -11.95 4.31
CA GLU A 117 -2.59 -12.26 5.73
C GLU A 117 -1.39 -13.18 6.04
N ARG A 118 -1.28 -14.32 5.33
CA ARG A 118 -0.12 -15.22 5.43
C ARG A 118 1.22 -14.52 5.15
N ARG A 119 1.22 -13.50 4.28
CA ARG A 119 2.42 -12.68 4.03
C ARG A 119 2.72 -11.77 5.23
N GLY A 120 1.69 -11.25 5.88
CA GLY A 120 1.78 -10.49 7.12
C GLY A 120 2.40 -11.31 8.24
N GLU A 121 1.86 -12.50 8.52
CA GLU A 121 2.41 -13.43 9.52
C GLU A 121 3.90 -13.75 9.28
N ARG A 122 4.29 -13.99 8.02
CA ARG A 122 5.69 -14.24 7.67
C ARG A 122 6.61 -13.06 7.96
N ARG A 123 6.10 -11.83 7.85
CA ARG A 123 6.88 -10.62 8.18
C ARG A 123 7.02 -10.43 9.67
N GLU A 124 5.95 -10.66 10.41
CA GLU A 124 5.95 -10.61 11.88
C GLU A 124 6.94 -11.62 12.47
N ARG A 125 6.84 -12.90 12.08
CA ARG A 125 7.79 -13.94 12.47
C ARG A 125 9.24 -13.60 12.12
N ARG A 126 9.47 -12.85 11.02
CA ARG A 126 10.81 -12.39 10.65
C ARG A 126 11.29 -11.28 11.60
N GLY A 127 10.42 -10.34 11.96
CA GLY A 127 10.71 -9.31 12.96
C GLY A 127 11.09 -9.93 14.29
N GLU A 128 10.30 -10.88 14.79
CA GLU A 128 10.58 -11.59 16.03
C GLU A 128 11.95 -12.28 16.00
N ARG A 129 12.29 -12.95 14.90
CA ARG A 129 13.60 -13.61 14.75
C ARG A 129 14.77 -12.63 14.80
N ILE A 130 14.61 -11.44 14.24
CA ILE A 130 15.62 -10.39 14.29
C ILE A 130 15.74 -9.87 15.72
N GLN A 131 14.61 -9.58 16.38
CA GLN A 131 14.59 -9.12 17.76
C GLN A 131 15.27 -10.11 18.71
N ARG A 132 14.99 -11.41 18.56
CA ARG A 132 15.65 -12.49 19.32
C ARG A 132 17.16 -12.56 19.08
N ARG A 133 17.64 -12.26 17.87
CA ARG A 133 19.08 -12.20 17.58
C ARG A 133 19.73 -10.96 18.17
N SER A 134 19.05 -9.82 18.18
CA SER A 134 19.58 -8.58 18.75
C SER A 134 19.63 -8.59 20.28
N ARG A 135 18.90 -9.49 20.93
CA ARG A 135 18.92 -9.70 22.40
C ARG A 135 19.93 -10.77 22.85
N ARG A 136 20.63 -11.42 21.92
CA ARG A 136 21.71 -12.38 22.19
C ARG A 136 23.06 -11.71 22.00
#